data_AF-A0A372QZM8-F1
#
_entry.id   AF-A0A372QZM8-F1
#
_cell.length_a   1.000
_cell.length_b   1.000
_cell.length_c   1.000
_cell.angle_alpha   90.00
_cell.angle_beta   90.00
_cell.angle_gamma   90.00
#
_symmetry.space_group_name_H-M   'P 1'
#
loop_
_entity.id
_entity.type
_entity.pdbx_description
1 polymer ?
#
loop_
_entity_poly.entity_id
_entity_poly.type
_entity_poly.pdbx_seq_one_letter_code
_entity_poly.pdbx_strand_id
1 'polypeptide(L)'
;MKDRSYKIKNLIKEQPTYAVLMKRNTNGIDSDICQRCKKFIEDWEHIWICESNELELDELLKQSLCEYGQRLMEINKHEELEIMKNVVFNFIEIMDKPYLILIGKKRIWAFLRGAYNDNFNKISNKKKVKDVIKDMWYSAAKNKKKMGIAPSVEDFKALEGYTQQDEEIKKQILMHAGMEITEQDKTIANFLGSNDVMLGTFI
;
A
#
# COMPACT_ATOMS: atom_id res chain seq x y z
N MET A 1 14.10 -4.11 6.26
CA MET A 1 14.14 -4.13 4.78
C MET A 1 12.75 -4.17 4.13
N LYS A 2 11.83 -5.08 4.52
CA LYS A 2 10.50 -5.24 3.90
C LYS A 2 9.65 -3.94 3.82
N ASP A 3 9.65 -3.13 4.86
CA ASP A 3 8.87 -1.87 4.91
C ASP A 3 9.40 -0.78 3.95
N ARG A 4 10.73 -0.72 3.71
CA ARG A 4 11.33 0.24 2.77
C ARG A 4 10.98 -0.11 1.32
N SER A 5 11.06 -1.40 0.97
CA SER A 5 10.70 -1.89 -0.37
C SER A 5 9.23 -1.60 -0.69
N TYR A 6 8.32 -1.89 0.26
CA TYR A 6 6.90 -1.56 0.10
C TYR A 6 6.65 -0.06 -0.13
N LYS A 7 7.30 0.81 0.66
CA LYS A 7 7.18 2.27 0.49
C LYS A 7 7.66 2.75 -0.88
N ILE A 8 8.77 2.21 -1.38
CA ILE A 8 9.32 2.55 -2.69
C ILE A 8 8.37 2.09 -3.79
N LYS A 9 7.97 0.81 -3.80
CA LYS A 9 7.03 0.23 -4.79
C LYS A 9 5.72 1.01 -4.83
N ASN A 10 5.20 1.37 -3.66
CA ASN A 10 3.98 2.17 -3.56
C ASN A 10 4.13 3.60 -4.09
N LEU A 11 5.29 4.22 -3.89
CA LEU A 11 5.59 5.56 -4.42
C LEU A 11 5.65 5.58 -5.95
N ILE A 12 6.29 4.56 -6.54
CA ILE A 12 6.48 4.44 -8.00
C ILE A 12 5.33 3.72 -8.71
N LYS A 13 4.27 3.32 -7.97
CA LYS A 13 3.10 2.59 -8.48
C LYS A 13 3.40 1.17 -9.01
N GLU A 14 4.43 0.52 -8.50
CA GLU A 14 4.82 -0.86 -8.87
C GLU A 14 4.45 -1.88 -7.78
N GLN A 15 3.32 -1.67 -7.11
CA GLN A 15 2.77 -2.72 -6.25
C GLN A 15 2.33 -3.91 -7.13
N PRO A 16 2.34 -5.14 -6.59
CA PRO A 16 1.88 -6.32 -7.30
C PRO A 16 0.36 -6.26 -7.47
N THR A 17 -0.08 -5.59 -8.54
CA THR A 17 -1.47 -5.53 -9.01
C THR A 17 -1.66 -6.53 -10.13
N TYR A 18 -2.88 -7.00 -10.42
CA TYR A 18 -3.08 -7.97 -11.50
C TYR A 18 -2.54 -7.45 -12.86
N ALA A 19 -2.67 -6.16 -13.17
CA ALA A 19 -2.06 -5.58 -14.36
C ALA A 19 -0.52 -5.69 -14.38
N VAL A 20 0.14 -5.44 -13.25
CA VAL A 20 1.61 -5.56 -13.14
C VAL A 20 2.05 -7.01 -13.19
N LEU A 21 1.32 -7.92 -12.53
CA LEU A 21 1.63 -9.35 -12.49
C LEU A 21 1.41 -10.01 -13.84
N MET A 22 0.32 -9.69 -14.54
CA MET A 22 0.05 -10.16 -15.91
C MET A 22 1.15 -9.68 -16.87
N LYS A 23 1.54 -8.40 -16.79
CA LYS A 23 2.64 -7.85 -17.62
C LYS A 23 3.97 -8.57 -17.39
N ARG A 24 4.19 -9.09 -16.18
CA ARG A 24 5.40 -9.85 -15.80
C ARG A 24 5.27 -11.35 -16.08
N ASN A 25 4.16 -11.80 -16.66
CA ASN A 25 3.86 -13.21 -16.91
C ASN A 25 3.97 -14.09 -15.64
N THR A 26 3.52 -13.57 -14.49
CA THR A 26 3.66 -14.26 -13.20
C THR A 26 2.62 -15.36 -13.02
N ASN A 27 3.05 -16.61 -12.79
CA ASN A 27 2.26 -17.74 -12.26
C ASN A 27 0.85 -17.95 -12.85
N GLY A 28 0.70 -17.89 -14.18
CA GLY A 28 -0.58 -18.19 -14.82
C GLY A 28 -1.67 -17.15 -14.57
N ILE A 29 -1.30 -15.93 -14.15
CA ILE A 29 -2.21 -14.78 -14.18
C ILE A 29 -2.40 -14.38 -15.66
N ASP A 30 -3.54 -14.78 -16.22
CA ASP A 30 -3.94 -14.56 -17.60
C ASP A 30 -4.85 -13.33 -17.79
N SER A 31 -5.21 -12.68 -16.67
CA SER A 31 -6.14 -11.56 -16.64
C SER A 31 -5.65 -10.46 -15.71
N ASP A 32 -5.74 -9.23 -16.17
CA ASP A 32 -5.49 -8.02 -15.40
C ASP A 32 -6.74 -7.52 -14.65
N ILE A 33 -7.87 -8.21 -14.78
CA ILE A 33 -9.14 -7.83 -14.18
C ILE A 33 -9.09 -7.98 -12.65
N CYS A 34 -9.62 -6.97 -11.96
CA CYS A 34 -9.72 -6.95 -10.51
C CYS A 34 -10.55 -8.10 -9.98
N GLN A 35 -9.93 -8.90 -9.12
CA GLN A 35 -10.61 -10.05 -8.53
C GLN A 35 -11.68 -9.66 -7.50
N ARG A 36 -11.69 -8.42 -7.00
CA ARG A 36 -12.74 -7.92 -6.10
C ARG A 36 -14.00 -7.53 -6.86
N CYS A 37 -13.91 -6.58 -7.79
CA CYS A 37 -15.10 -6.11 -8.52
C CYS A 37 -15.44 -6.93 -9.76
N LYS A 38 -14.50 -7.73 -10.29
CA LYS A 38 -14.60 -8.51 -11.54
C LYS A 38 -14.98 -7.69 -12.79
N LYS A 39 -14.77 -6.36 -12.77
CA LYS A 39 -15.24 -5.44 -13.82
C LYS A 39 -14.14 -4.66 -14.51
N PHE A 40 -13.20 -4.13 -13.74
CA PHE A 40 -12.17 -3.22 -14.22
C PHE A 40 -10.78 -3.83 -14.07
N ILE A 41 -9.83 -3.35 -14.86
CA ILE A 41 -8.42 -3.67 -14.71
C ILE A 41 -7.97 -3.27 -13.29
N GLU A 42 -7.34 -4.20 -12.57
CA GLU A 42 -6.67 -3.88 -11.32
C GLU A 42 -5.28 -3.33 -11.60
N ASP A 43 -5.23 -2.01 -11.76
CA ASP A 43 -4.00 -1.25 -11.71
C ASP A 43 -3.80 -0.60 -10.33
N TRP A 44 -2.69 0.12 -10.16
CA TRP A 44 -2.40 0.80 -8.89
C TRP A 44 -3.46 1.83 -8.49
N GLU A 45 -4.22 2.39 -9.42
CA GLU A 45 -5.26 3.36 -9.07
C GLU A 45 -6.54 2.65 -8.64
N HIS A 46 -6.97 1.66 -9.41
CA HIS A 46 -8.20 0.90 -9.17
C HIS A 46 -8.22 0.25 -7.79
N ILE A 47 -7.09 -0.29 -7.30
CA ILE A 47 -7.03 -0.91 -5.96
C ILE A 47 -7.54 0.04 -4.85
N TRP A 48 -7.35 1.34 -4.98
CA TRP A 48 -7.74 2.32 -3.97
C TRP A 48 -9.18 2.82 -4.08
N ILE A 49 -9.81 2.67 -5.26
CA ILE A 49 -11.16 3.17 -5.57
C ILE A 49 -12.12 2.07 -6.01
N CYS A 50 -11.72 0.80 -5.84
CA CYS A 50 -12.54 -0.34 -6.18
C CYS A 50 -13.86 -0.27 -5.39
N GLU A 51 -14.99 -0.38 -6.09
CA GLU A 51 -16.33 -0.32 -5.49
C GLU A 51 -16.59 -1.45 -4.47
N SER A 52 -15.79 -2.50 -4.51
CA SER A 52 -15.86 -3.63 -3.58
C SER A 52 -15.01 -3.41 -2.32
N ASN A 53 -14.34 -2.27 -2.18
CA ASN A 53 -13.62 -1.92 -0.96
C ASN A 53 -14.61 -1.59 0.15
N GLU A 54 -14.27 -1.94 1.40
CA GLU A 54 -15.11 -1.70 2.57
C GLU A 54 -15.28 -0.20 2.91
N LEU A 55 -14.34 0.63 2.46
CA LEU A 55 -14.30 2.06 2.77
C LEU A 55 -13.89 2.85 1.53
N GLU A 56 -14.42 4.06 1.41
CA GLU A 56 -13.86 5.05 0.51
C GLU A 56 -12.62 5.74 1.12
N LEU A 57 -11.79 6.37 0.27
CA LEU A 57 -10.56 7.04 0.72
C LEU A 57 -10.82 8.14 1.75
N ASP A 58 -11.85 8.95 1.53
CA ASP A 58 -12.20 10.06 2.42
C ASP A 58 -12.74 9.53 3.76
N GLU A 59 -13.47 8.40 3.75
CA GLU A 59 -13.95 7.71 4.95
C GLU A 59 -12.81 7.10 5.74
N LEU A 60 -11.88 6.41 5.07
CA LEU A 60 -10.67 5.87 5.67
C LEU A 60 -9.88 6.96 6.41
N LEU A 61 -9.71 8.13 5.78
CA LEU A 61 -9.01 9.25 6.38
C LEU A 61 -9.71 9.73 7.67
N LYS A 62 -11.02 9.99 7.58
CA LYS A 62 -11.83 10.45 8.73
C LYS A 62 -11.80 9.43 9.87
N GLN A 63 -12.05 8.15 9.57
CA GLN A 63 -12.00 7.08 10.56
C GLN A 63 -10.64 6.99 11.23
N SER A 64 -9.56 7.12 10.45
CA SER A 64 -8.20 7.06 11.00
C SER A 64 -7.88 8.21 11.95
N LEU A 65 -8.40 9.40 11.68
CA LEU A 65 -8.27 10.57 12.55
C LEU A 65 -9.10 10.38 13.82
N CYS A 66 -10.33 9.88 13.72
CA CYS A 66 -11.16 9.54 14.87
C CYS A 66 -10.48 8.52 15.79
N GLU A 67 -9.95 7.44 15.22
CA GLU A 67 -9.21 6.41 15.98
C GLU A 67 -7.93 6.97 16.63
N TYR A 68 -7.25 7.91 15.97
CA TYR A 68 -6.10 8.59 16.57
C TYR A 68 -6.53 9.44 17.78
N GLY A 69 -7.61 10.21 17.67
CA GLY A 69 -8.16 10.97 18.77
C GLY A 69 -8.61 10.09 19.94
N GLN A 70 -9.26 8.95 19.65
CA GLN A 70 -9.64 7.95 20.66
C GLN A 70 -8.42 7.40 21.40
N ARG A 71 -7.36 7.01 20.68
CA ARG A 71 -6.12 6.56 21.31
C ARG A 71 -5.50 7.62 22.22
N LEU A 72 -5.50 8.89 21.82
CA LEU A 72 -4.99 9.98 22.66
C LEU A 72 -5.81 10.13 23.95
N MET A 73 -7.13 9.94 23.89
CA MET A 73 -8.01 9.92 25.07
C MET A 73 -7.67 8.75 25.99
N GLU A 74 -7.56 7.53 25.45
CA GLU A 74 -7.27 6.31 26.22
C GLU A 74 -5.94 6.38 26.98
N ILE A 75 -4.92 6.99 26.38
CA ILE A 75 -3.59 7.15 26.99
C ILE A 75 -3.42 8.47 27.75
N ASN A 76 -4.51 9.21 27.99
CA ASN A 76 -4.55 10.49 28.72
C ASN A 76 -3.60 11.58 28.18
N LYS A 77 -3.37 11.61 26.87
CA LYS A 77 -2.61 12.68 26.19
C LYS A 77 -3.50 13.87 25.86
N HIS A 78 -3.96 14.55 26.91
CA HIS A 78 -4.93 15.64 26.80
C HIS A 78 -4.43 16.83 25.98
N GLU A 79 -3.14 17.17 26.08
CA GLU A 79 -2.59 18.30 25.34
C GLU A 79 -2.51 18.00 23.83
N GLU A 80 -2.02 16.83 23.45
CA GLU A 80 -1.98 16.40 22.04
C GLU A 80 -3.37 16.24 21.45
N LEU A 81 -4.35 15.77 22.24
CA LEU A 81 -5.75 15.69 21.82
C LEU A 81 -6.31 17.08 21.51
N GLU A 82 -6.01 18.07 22.35
CA GLU A 82 -6.45 19.43 22.14
C GLU A 82 -5.78 20.05 20.92
N ILE A 83 -4.47 19.82 20.73
CA ILE A 83 -3.76 20.21 19.51
C ILE A 83 -4.42 19.57 18.28
N MET A 84 -4.70 18.27 18.32
CA MET A 84 -5.32 17.52 17.23
C MET A 84 -6.68 18.13 16.85
N LYS A 85 -7.56 18.37 17.82
CA LYS A 85 -8.87 19.01 17.60
C LYS A 85 -8.74 20.37 16.91
N ASN A 86 -7.73 21.15 17.28
CA ASN A 86 -7.48 22.47 16.71
C ASN A 86 -6.91 22.44 15.28
N VAL A 87 -6.26 21.35 14.86
CA VAL A 87 -5.62 21.26 13.53
C VAL A 87 -6.32 20.30 12.56
N VAL A 88 -7.27 19.47 13.01
CA VAL A 88 -7.89 18.42 12.20
C VAL A 88 -8.57 18.96 10.95
N PHE A 89 -9.28 20.08 11.04
CA PHE A 89 -9.95 20.69 9.89
C PHE A 89 -8.95 21.20 8.85
N ASN A 90 -7.89 21.90 9.30
CA ASN A 90 -6.80 22.34 8.42
C ASN A 90 -6.11 21.15 7.73
N PHE A 91 -5.93 20.04 8.47
CA PHE A 91 -5.34 18.82 7.94
C PHE A 91 -6.22 18.23 6.82
N ILE A 92 -7.53 18.10 7.05
CA ILE A 92 -8.48 17.59 6.05
C ILE A 92 -8.57 18.53 4.84
N GLU A 93 -8.65 19.84 5.05
CA GLU A 93 -8.72 20.84 3.97
C GLU A 93 -7.46 20.77 3.07
N ILE A 94 -6.28 20.62 3.67
CA ILE A 94 -5.04 20.43 2.90
C ILE A 94 -5.10 19.15 2.08
N MET A 95 -5.71 18.08 2.59
CA MET A 95 -5.82 16.79 1.92
C MET A 95 -6.84 16.81 0.77
N ASP A 96 -7.89 17.61 0.91
CA ASP A 96 -8.96 17.77 -0.06
C ASP A 96 -8.55 18.65 -1.26
N LYS A 97 -7.54 19.51 -1.08
CA LYS A 97 -7.03 20.36 -2.17
C LYS A 97 -6.48 19.57 -3.36
N PRO A 98 -6.55 20.13 -4.58
CA PRO A 98 -5.94 19.52 -5.75
C PRO A 98 -4.45 19.23 -5.57
N TYR A 99 -3.99 18.13 -6.15
CA TYR A 99 -2.60 17.73 -6.19
C TYR A 99 -1.97 18.13 -7.52
N LEU A 100 -0.89 18.90 -7.46
CA LEU A 100 -0.27 19.49 -8.65
C LEU A 100 0.39 18.45 -9.58
N ILE A 101 0.82 17.32 -9.03
CA ILE A 101 1.53 16.27 -9.80
C ILE A 101 0.54 15.27 -10.42
N LEU A 102 -0.63 15.05 -9.81
CA LEU A 102 -1.68 14.20 -10.38
C LEU A 102 -2.88 15.07 -10.71
N ILE A 103 -2.91 15.54 -11.95
CA ILE A 103 -4.00 16.35 -12.47
C ILE A 103 -5.33 15.63 -12.24
N GLY A 104 -6.33 16.36 -11.73
CA GLY A 104 -7.65 15.81 -11.42
C GLY A 104 -7.73 15.01 -10.11
N LYS A 105 -6.64 14.86 -9.36
CA LYS A 105 -6.63 14.15 -8.06
C LYS A 105 -6.44 15.11 -6.89
N LYS A 106 -7.07 14.80 -5.76
CA LYS A 106 -6.85 15.46 -4.46
C LYS A 106 -5.52 15.03 -3.85
N ARG A 107 -4.99 15.79 -2.89
CA ARG A 107 -3.72 15.48 -2.19
C ARG A 107 -3.76 14.19 -1.35
N ILE A 108 -4.95 13.70 -0.98
CA ILE A 108 -5.12 12.37 -0.38
C ILE A 108 -4.50 11.24 -1.22
N TRP A 109 -4.37 11.42 -2.54
CA TRP A 109 -3.70 10.45 -3.41
C TRP A 109 -2.17 10.40 -3.19
N ALA A 110 -1.55 11.52 -2.84
CA ALA A 110 -0.13 11.54 -2.44
C ALA A 110 0.08 10.83 -1.09
N PHE A 111 -0.91 10.93 -0.21
CA PHE A 111 -0.95 10.19 1.05
C PHE A 111 -1.01 8.67 0.88
N LEU A 112 -1.76 8.18 -0.11
CA LEU A 112 -1.76 6.76 -0.43
C LEU A 112 -0.37 6.27 -0.77
N ARG A 113 0.45 7.07 -1.46
CA ARG A 113 1.85 6.80 -1.80
C ARG A 113 2.82 6.89 -0.63
N GLY A 114 2.39 7.44 0.50
CA GLY A 114 3.23 7.62 1.69
C GLY A 114 4.16 8.84 1.62
N ALA A 115 3.90 9.77 0.69
CA ALA A 115 4.65 11.02 0.59
C ALA A 115 4.06 12.08 1.53
N TYR A 116 4.81 12.47 2.57
CA TYR A 116 4.39 13.51 3.50
C TYR A 116 4.19 14.85 2.77
N ASN A 117 3.10 15.56 3.07
CA ASN A 117 2.78 16.81 2.42
C ASN A 117 3.37 18.00 3.20
N ASP A 118 4.37 18.66 2.64
CA ASP A 118 5.04 19.79 3.28
C ASP A 118 4.12 20.98 3.59
N ASN A 119 2.94 21.07 2.98
CA ASN A 119 1.97 22.10 3.33
C ASN A 119 1.49 21.98 4.78
N PHE A 120 1.57 20.80 5.40
CA PHE A 120 1.30 20.65 6.82
C PHE A 120 2.25 21.46 7.70
N ASN A 121 3.50 21.66 7.26
CA ASN A 121 4.47 22.47 7.99
C ASN A 121 4.06 23.96 8.05
N LYS A 122 3.11 24.39 7.21
CA LYS A 122 2.56 25.75 7.18
C LYS A 122 1.41 25.96 8.18
N ILE A 123 0.81 24.88 8.72
CA ILE A 123 -0.27 24.98 9.72
C ILE A 123 0.23 25.68 10.99
N SER A 124 1.45 25.37 11.43
CA SER A 124 2.03 25.96 12.63
C SER A 124 3.54 25.84 12.64
N ASN A 125 4.21 26.83 13.23
CA ASN A 125 5.67 26.79 13.48
C ASN A 125 6.03 26.09 14.79
N LYS A 126 5.06 25.84 15.67
CA LYS A 126 5.31 25.19 16.97
C LYS A 126 5.68 23.71 16.76
N LYS A 127 6.84 23.31 17.28
CA LYS A 127 7.37 21.93 17.15
C LYS A 127 6.34 20.88 17.56
N LYS A 128 5.74 21.03 18.75
CA LYS A 128 4.75 20.08 19.27
C LYS A 128 3.51 19.93 18.38
N VAL A 129 3.06 21.02 17.75
CA VAL A 129 1.95 20.97 16.77
C VAL A 129 2.35 20.19 15.52
N LYS A 130 3.57 20.43 15.01
CA LYS A 130 4.10 19.65 13.87
C LYS A 130 4.23 18.16 14.20
N ASP A 131 4.62 17.83 15.42
CA ASP A 131 4.74 16.44 15.88
C ASP A 131 3.37 15.75 15.91
N VAL A 132 2.33 16.40 16.47
CA VAL A 132 0.96 15.87 16.42
C VAL A 132 0.45 15.69 14.99
N ILE A 133 0.72 16.64 14.09
CA ILE A 133 0.32 16.52 12.67
C ILE A 133 1.03 15.35 11.99
N LYS A 134 2.31 15.11 12.29
CA LYS A 134 3.04 13.94 11.80
C LYS A 134 2.43 12.64 12.34
N ASP A 135 2.08 12.60 13.61
CA ASP A 135 1.45 11.43 14.23
C ASP A 135 0.06 11.13 13.65
N MET A 136 -0.74 12.17 13.38
CA MET A 136 -2.01 12.06 12.64
C MET A 136 -1.76 11.43 11.26
N TRP A 137 -0.76 11.93 10.53
CA TRP A 137 -0.38 11.40 9.21
C TRP A 137 0.02 9.93 9.27
N TYR A 138 0.93 9.55 10.18
CA TYR A 138 1.40 8.17 10.30
C TYR A 138 0.29 7.23 10.73
N SER A 139 -0.59 7.68 11.63
CA SER A 139 -1.77 6.93 12.06
C SER A 139 -2.70 6.62 10.89
N ALA A 140 -3.02 7.63 10.08
CA ALA A 140 -3.83 7.43 8.88
C ALA A 140 -3.12 6.52 7.85
N ALA A 141 -1.83 6.70 7.64
CA ALA A 141 -1.08 5.90 6.68
C ALA A 141 -1.04 4.41 7.07
N LYS A 142 -1.01 4.09 8.36
CA LYS A 142 -1.05 2.72 8.87
C LYS A 142 -2.38 2.02 8.56
N ASN A 143 -3.48 2.77 8.57
CA ASN A 143 -4.83 2.26 8.38
C ASN A 143 -5.18 1.93 6.93
N LYS A 144 -4.33 2.28 5.94
CA LYS A 144 -4.52 1.90 4.53
C LYS A 144 -4.73 0.40 4.30
N LYS A 145 -4.23 -0.45 5.22
CA LYS A 145 -4.46 -1.90 5.21
C LYS A 145 -5.94 -2.29 5.37
N LYS A 146 -6.76 -1.43 5.96
CA LYS A 146 -8.20 -1.66 6.16
C LYS A 146 -9.01 -1.61 4.85
N MET A 147 -8.43 -1.09 3.76
CA MET A 147 -9.09 -1.02 2.46
C MET A 147 -9.23 -2.40 1.77
N GLY A 148 -8.78 -3.50 2.38
CA GLY A 148 -8.85 -4.83 1.75
C GLY A 148 -7.95 -5.00 0.53
N ILE A 149 -6.90 -4.17 0.41
CA ILE A 149 -5.98 -4.14 -0.75
C ILE A 149 -4.90 -5.23 -0.67
N ALA A 150 -4.88 -6.03 0.39
CA ALA A 150 -4.17 -7.30 0.33
C ALA A 150 -4.76 -8.12 -0.83
N PRO A 151 -3.94 -8.85 -1.64
CA PRO A 151 -4.47 -9.94 -2.45
C PRO A 151 -5.34 -10.78 -1.53
N SER A 152 -6.51 -11.24 -2.00
CA SER A 152 -7.44 -11.96 -1.12
C SER A 152 -6.64 -13.01 -0.35
N VAL A 153 -6.87 -13.09 0.97
CA VAL A 153 -6.16 -14.07 1.82
C VAL A 153 -6.33 -15.49 1.26
N GLU A 154 -7.39 -15.72 0.48
CA GLU A 154 -7.65 -16.94 -0.29
C GLU A 154 -6.69 -17.12 -1.48
N ASP A 155 -6.42 -16.09 -2.29
CA ASP A 155 -5.42 -16.15 -3.38
C ASP A 155 -4.00 -16.28 -2.83
N PHE A 156 -3.71 -15.63 -1.69
CA PHE A 156 -2.43 -15.80 -1.00
C PHE A 156 -2.32 -17.17 -0.32
N LYS A 157 -3.42 -17.77 0.16
CA LYS A 157 -3.45 -19.16 0.67
C LYS A 157 -3.24 -20.17 -0.45
N ALA A 158 -3.73 -19.92 -1.66
CA ALA A 158 -3.41 -20.72 -2.84
C ALA A 158 -1.90 -20.65 -3.16
N LEU A 159 -1.28 -19.47 -3.00
CA LEU A 159 0.18 -19.29 -3.06
C LEU A 159 0.94 -19.86 -1.84
N GLU A 160 0.35 -19.89 -0.64
CA GLU A 160 0.92 -20.61 0.51
C GLU A 160 0.94 -22.12 0.25
N GLY A 161 -0.10 -22.64 -0.41
CA GLY A 161 -0.13 -24.01 -0.95
C GLY A 161 1.05 -24.27 -1.89
N TYR A 162 1.41 -23.29 -2.74
CA TYR A 162 2.65 -23.33 -3.55
C TYR A 162 3.91 -23.34 -2.66
N THR A 163 4.01 -22.50 -1.63
CA THR A 163 5.19 -22.49 -0.74
C THR A 163 5.39 -23.80 0.05
N GLN A 164 4.32 -24.56 0.28
CA GLN A 164 4.33 -25.86 0.96
C GLN A 164 4.57 -27.06 0.01
N GLN A 165 4.55 -26.87 -1.31
CA GLN A 165 4.93 -27.91 -2.27
C GLN A 165 6.45 -28.17 -2.22
N ASP A 166 6.86 -29.37 -2.63
CA ASP A 166 8.28 -29.67 -2.81
C ASP A 166 8.89 -28.81 -3.94
N GLU A 167 10.22 -28.71 -3.95
CA GLU A 167 10.95 -27.90 -4.94
C GLU A 167 10.73 -28.38 -6.39
N GLU A 168 10.45 -29.66 -6.60
CA GLU A 168 10.30 -30.27 -7.91
C GLU A 168 8.95 -29.87 -8.53
N ILE A 169 7.88 -29.93 -7.74
CA ILE A 169 6.54 -29.46 -8.13
C ILE A 169 6.59 -27.96 -8.42
N LYS A 170 7.29 -27.18 -7.60
CA LYS A 170 7.49 -25.74 -7.84
C LYS A 170 8.21 -25.49 -9.17
N LYS A 171 9.29 -26.21 -9.47
CA LYS A 171 10.02 -26.13 -10.74
C LYS A 171 9.14 -26.52 -11.93
N GLN A 172 8.38 -27.60 -11.83
CA GLN A 172 7.47 -28.01 -12.90
C GLN A 172 6.39 -26.96 -13.17
N ILE A 173 5.85 -26.32 -12.13
CA ILE A 173 4.87 -25.23 -12.30
C ILE A 173 5.50 -24.05 -13.04
N LEU A 174 6.72 -23.64 -12.67
CA LEU A 174 7.41 -22.54 -13.38
C LEU A 174 7.73 -22.89 -14.84
N MET A 175 8.17 -24.13 -15.10
CA MET A 175 8.46 -24.59 -16.46
C MET A 175 7.19 -24.65 -17.33
N HIS A 176 6.06 -25.14 -16.80
CA HIS A 176 4.78 -25.12 -17.52
C HIS A 176 4.23 -23.71 -17.74
N ALA A 177 4.57 -22.75 -16.86
CA ALA A 177 4.25 -21.33 -17.02
C ALA A 177 5.16 -20.60 -18.02
N GLY A 178 6.12 -21.31 -18.65
CA GLY A 178 7.06 -20.73 -19.60
C GLY A 178 8.07 -19.75 -18.98
N MET A 179 8.28 -19.82 -17.66
CA MET A 179 9.28 -19.01 -16.98
C MET A 179 10.60 -19.78 -16.90
N GLU A 180 11.57 -19.35 -17.69
CA GLU A 180 12.95 -19.85 -17.60
C GLU A 180 13.69 -19.12 -16.47
N ILE A 181 14.30 -19.87 -15.56
CA ILE A 181 15.15 -19.31 -14.52
C ILE A 181 16.40 -18.73 -15.17
N THR A 182 16.56 -17.42 -15.13
CA THR A 182 17.69 -16.71 -15.73
C THR A 182 18.82 -16.48 -14.73
N GLU A 183 20.00 -16.11 -15.24
CA GLU A 183 21.11 -15.67 -14.38
C GLU A 183 20.80 -14.36 -13.62
N GLN A 184 19.87 -13.54 -14.11
CA GLN A 184 19.40 -12.36 -13.40
C GLN A 184 18.60 -12.74 -12.14
N ASP A 185 17.76 -13.78 -12.22
CA ASP A 185 16.98 -14.27 -11.08
C ASP A 185 17.89 -14.82 -9.97
N LYS A 186 18.96 -15.53 -10.36
CA LYS A 186 20.02 -15.98 -9.43
C LYS A 186 20.71 -14.80 -8.76
N THR A 187 21.01 -13.75 -9.53
CA THR A 187 21.66 -12.54 -9.01
C THR A 187 20.74 -11.81 -8.01
N ILE A 188 19.44 -11.72 -8.30
CA ILE A 188 18.45 -11.10 -7.42
C ILE A 188 18.26 -11.91 -6.14
N ALA A 189 18.15 -13.24 -6.23
CA ALA A 189 18.05 -14.11 -5.05
C ALA A 189 19.27 -13.97 -4.14
N ASN A 190 20.48 -14.01 -4.72
CA ASN A 190 21.74 -13.82 -3.99
C ASN A 190 21.84 -12.43 -3.33
N PHE A 191 21.43 -11.37 -4.05
CA PHE A 191 21.37 -10.02 -3.49
C PHE A 191 20.42 -9.92 -2.28
N LEU A 192 19.36 -10.72 -2.26
CA LEU A 192 18.39 -10.78 -1.15
C LEU A 192 18.83 -11.72 -0.02
N GLY A 193 20.00 -12.35 -0.12
CA GLY A 193 20.54 -13.28 0.87
C GLY A 193 19.83 -14.63 0.88
N SER A 194 19.21 -15.02 -0.24
CA SER A 194 18.51 -16.28 -0.41
C SER A 194 19.22 -17.14 -1.45
N ASN A 195 19.48 -18.41 -1.11
CA ASN A 195 19.96 -19.40 -2.09
C ASN A 195 18.80 -19.97 -2.94
N ASP A 196 17.56 -19.66 -2.57
CA ASP A 196 16.38 -20.03 -3.35
C ASP A 196 16.24 -19.09 -4.55
N VAL A 197 16.70 -19.56 -5.70
CA VAL A 197 16.68 -18.85 -6.98
C VAL A 197 15.24 -18.59 -7.45
N MET A 198 14.27 -19.41 -7.03
CA MET A 198 12.85 -19.23 -7.33
C MET A 198 12.31 -17.96 -6.68
N LEU A 199 12.95 -17.47 -5.62
CA LEU A 199 12.59 -16.20 -5.00
C LEU A 199 12.95 -15.00 -5.91
N GLY A 200 13.97 -15.17 -6.76
CA GLY A 200 14.35 -14.19 -7.78
C GLY A 200 13.31 -14.09 -8.90
N THR A 201 12.72 -15.21 -9.32
CA THR A 201 11.75 -15.25 -10.43
C THR A 201 10.41 -14.57 -10.12
N PHE A 202 10.11 -14.28 -8.85
CA PHE A 202 8.87 -13.63 -8.42
C PHE A 202 8.98 -12.11 -8.24
N ILE A 203 10.13 -11.51 -8.52
CA ILE A 203 10.45 -10.10 -8.20
C ILE A 203 10.63 -9.27 -9.47
#